data_AF-K1U6U8-F1
#
_entry.id   AF-K1U6U8-F1
#
_cell.length_a   1.000
_cell.length_b   1.000
_cell.length_c   1.000
_cell.angle_alpha   90.00
_cell.angle_beta   90.00
_cell.angle_gamma   90.00
#
_symmetry.space_group_name_H-M   'P 1'
#
loop_
_entity.id
_entity.type
_entity.pdbx_description
1 polymer ?
#
loop_
_entity_poly.entity_id
_entity_poly.type
_entity_poly.pdbx_seq_one_letter_code
_entity_poly.pdbx_strand_id
1 'polypeptide(L)' 'MAGAGKEKQMEEDMNLGEQLRDLAEENQTRKILEILNTCETLEEAKEKVKALLNK' A
#
# COMPACT_ATOMS: atom_id res chain seq x y z
N MET A 1 15.77 -31.66 13.19
CA MET A 1 14.81 -31.37 12.09
C MET A 1 13.72 -30.35 12.44
N ALA A 2 13.66 -29.79 13.67
CA ALA A 2 12.63 -28.82 14.07
C ALA A 2 12.85 -27.37 13.57
N GLY A 3 14.00 -27.05 12.95
CA GLY A 3 14.32 -25.71 12.43
C GLY A 3 13.82 -25.44 11.00
N ALA A 4 13.96 -26.43 10.10
CA ALA A 4 13.68 -26.26 8.67
C ALA A 4 12.20 -25.95 8.34
N GLY A 5 11.26 -26.39 9.17
CA GLY A 5 9.84 -26.05 8.98
C GLY A 5 9.50 -24.61 9.36
N LYS A 6 10.20 -24.04 10.35
CA LYS A 6 10.01 -22.65 10.78
C LYS A 6 10.63 -21.67 9.78
N GLU A 7 11.77 -22.02 9.20
CA GLU A 7 12.44 -21.22 8.17
C GLU A 7 11.57 -21.10 6.92
N LYS A 8 11.00 -22.21 6.44
CA LYS A 8 10.04 -22.19 5.31
C LYS A 8 8.80 -21.34 5.62
N GLN A 9 8.26 -21.46 6.82
CA GLN A 9 7.09 -20.68 7.21
C GLN A 9 7.41 -19.17 7.29
N MET A 10 8.59 -18.79 7.79
CA MET A 10 9.04 -17.40 7.79
C MET A 10 9.25 -16.85 6.37
N GLU A 11 9.75 -17.65 5.45
CA GLU A 11 9.91 -17.29 4.04
C GLU A 11 8.56 -17.06 3.36
N GLU A 12 7.59 -17.95 3.60
CA GLU A 12 6.21 -17.81 3.10
C GLU A 12 5.52 -16.56 3.67
N ASP A 13 5.67 -16.31 4.98
CA ASP A 13 5.12 -15.12 5.64
C ASP A 13 5.74 -13.82 5.11
N MET A 14 7.06 -13.80 4.85
CA MET A 14 7.73 -12.65 4.23
C MET A 14 7.23 -12.39 2.81
N ASN A 15 7.11 -13.44 1.99
CA ASN A 15 6.59 -13.33 0.62
C ASN A 15 5.14 -12.79 0.62
N LEU A 16 4.29 -13.30 1.52
CA LEU A 16 2.94 -12.76 1.69
C LEU A 16 2.97 -11.29 2.13
N GLY A 17 3.87 -10.92 3.04
CA GLY A 17 4.05 -9.54 3.48
C GLY A 17 4.45 -8.60 2.34
N GLU A 18 5.34 -9.02 1.46
CA GLU A 18 5.74 -8.27 0.26
C GLU A 18 4.57 -8.09 -0.71
N GLN A 19 3.83 -9.15 -1.01
CA GLN A 19 2.64 -9.08 -1.87
C GLN A 19 1.56 -8.14 -1.32
N LEU A 20 1.32 -8.19 0.00
CA LEU A 20 0.37 -7.30 0.66
C LEU A 20 0.84 -5.84 0.63
N ARG A 21 2.15 -5.60 0.78
CA ARG A 21 2.73 -4.27 0.63
C ARG A 21 2.56 -3.74 -0.79
N ASP A 22 2.91 -4.51 -1.81
CA ASP A 22 2.78 -4.12 -3.22
C ASP A 22 1.32 -3.80 -3.56
N LEU A 23 0.39 -4.66 -3.13
CA LEU A 23 -1.05 -4.43 -3.31
C LEU A 23 -1.53 -3.15 -2.59
N ALA A 24 -0.99 -2.85 -1.41
CA ALA A 24 -1.31 -1.63 -0.68
C ALA A 24 -0.77 -0.39 -1.40
N GLU A 25 0.46 -0.42 -1.91
CA GLU A 25 1.08 0.66 -2.69
C GLU A 25 0.31 0.93 -3.99
N GLU A 26 -0.09 -0.12 -4.72
CA GLU A 26 -0.94 0.00 -5.91
C GLU A 26 -2.30 0.63 -5.58
N ASN A 27 -2.95 0.19 -4.50
CA ASN A 27 -4.26 0.70 -4.09
C ASN A 27 -4.20 2.16 -3.65
N GLN A 28 -3.12 2.58 -2.98
CA GLN A 28 -2.90 3.99 -2.67
C GLN A 28 -2.69 4.81 -3.94
N THR A 29 -1.93 4.31 -4.92
CA THR A 29 -1.71 4.98 -6.20
C THR A 29 -3.03 5.17 -6.97
N ARG A 30 -3.91 4.15 -6.99
CA ARG A 30 -5.26 4.25 -7.60
C ARG A 30 -6.10 5.35 -6.93
N LYS A 31 -6.11 5.41 -5.60
CA LYS A 31 -6.83 6.46 -4.84
C LYS A 31 -6.30 7.86 -5.14
N ILE A 32 -4.98 8.02 -5.30
CA ILE A 32 -4.38 9.31 -5.67
C ILE A 32 -4.85 9.73 -7.07
N LEU A 33 -4.84 8.81 -8.05
CA LEU A 33 -5.35 9.10 -9.39
C LEU A 33 -6.83 9.50 -9.38
N GLU A 34 -7.66 8.82 -8.59
CA GLU A 34 -9.07 9.19 -8.43
C GLU A 34 -9.24 10.59 -7.84
N ILE A 35 -8.45 10.96 -6.82
CA ILE A 35 -8.44 12.32 -6.27
C ILE A 35 -8.04 13.34 -7.35
N LEU A 36 -6.99 13.07 -8.11
CA LEU A 36 -6.53 13.98 -9.17
C LEU A 36 -7.57 14.15 -10.29
N ASN A 37 -8.33 13.09 -10.61
CA ASN A 37 -9.36 13.14 -11.64
C ASN A 37 -10.67 13.82 -11.17
N THR A 38 -10.89 13.93 -9.86
CA THR A 38 -12.14 14.45 -9.28
C THR A 38 -12.03 15.86 -8.70
N CYS A 39 -10.82 16.34 -8.41
CA CYS A 39 -10.61 17.70 -7.92
C CYS A 39 -10.61 18.71 -9.07
N GLU A 40 -11.18 19.90 -8.83
CA GLU A 40 -11.19 20.99 -9.80
C GLU A 40 -9.88 21.77 -9.79
N THR A 41 -9.16 21.74 -8.66
CA THR A 41 -7.89 22.45 -8.49
C THR A 41 -6.78 21.56 -7.95
N LEU A 42 -5.54 21.91 -8.28
CA LEU A 42 -4.35 21.24 -7.76
C LEU A 42 -4.23 21.37 -6.22
N GLU A 43 -4.71 22.48 -5.64
CA GLU A 43 -4.62 22.70 -4.20
C GLU A 43 -5.57 21.77 -3.43
N GLU A 44 -6.81 21.62 -3.90
CA GLU A 44 -7.78 20.68 -3.35
C GLU A 44 -7.26 19.22 -3.42
N ALA A 45 -6.66 18.84 -4.55
CA ALA A 45 -6.04 17.53 -4.69
C ALA A 45 -4.91 17.31 -3.67
N LYS A 46 -4.04 18.30 -3.46
CA LYS A 46 -2.96 18.22 -2.47
C LYS A 46 -3.49 18.08 -1.05
N GLU A 47 -4.56 18.79 -0.68
CA GLU A 47 -5.18 18.67 0.65
C GLU A 47 -5.74 17.26 0.88
N LYS A 48 -6.48 16.73 -0.09
CA LYS A 48 -7.04 15.37 -0.01
C LYS A 48 -5.96 14.28 0.03
N VAL A 49 -4.86 14.43 -0.73
CA VAL A 49 -3.71 13.52 -0.67
C VAL A 49 -3.01 13.60 0.69
N LYS A 50 -2.81 14.80 1.26
CA LYS A 50 -2.25 14.94 2.62
C LYS A 50 -3.15 14.30 3.68
N ALA A 51 -4.46 14.41 3.55
CA ALA A 51 -5.41 13.76 4.45
C ALA A 51 -5.35 12.22 4.38
N LEU A 52 -4.96 11.64 3.24
CA LEU A 52 -4.73 10.20 3.11
C LEU A 52 -3.48 9.70 3.86
N LEU A 53 -2.47 10.56 4.05
CA LEU A 53 -1.22 10.20 4.75
C LEU A 53 -1.35 10.27 6.29
N ASN A 54 -2.33 11.00 6.80
CA ASN A 54 -2.55 11.21 8.24
C ASN A 54 -3.58 10.23 8.85
N LYS A 55 -3.92 9.17 8.12
CA LYS A 55 -4.75 8.05 8.61
C LYS A 55 -3.88 6.84 8.88
#